data_AF-A0A820DS34-F1
#
_entry.id   AF-A0A820DS34-F1
#
_cell.length_a   1.000
_cell.length_b   1.000
_cell.length_c   1.000
_cell.angle_alpha   90.00
_cell.angle_beta   90.00
_cell.angle_gamma   90.00
#
_symmetry.space_group_name_H-M   'P 1'
#
loop_
_entity.id
_entity.type
_entity.pdbx_description
1 polymer ?
#
loop_
_entity_poly.entity_id
_entity_poly.type
_entity_poly.pdbx_seq_one_letter_code
_entity_poly.pdbx_strand_id
1 'polypeptide(L)'
;MQLLLSISIGFVVYIINFHTTLALPPNYDDVSKDNTHFNEETPTLENSQPSAKFNPEHIGGYYQGDMIIPDKISRGAAHRPLWQRWPSGIIPYDITSSISANHSQLIVDAVRRMENLTRIGNVQCIRFRPKTSSDEIFITIRNGTGCSAHVGYRQNYILNRTV
;
A
#
# COMPACT_ATOMS: atom_id res chain seq x y z
N MET A 1 47.66 -53.78 -31.43
CA MET A 1 46.50 -54.57 -30.96
C MET A 1 45.52 -53.58 -30.35
N GLN A 2 44.64 -53.01 -31.18
CA GLN A 2 43.18 -53.23 -31.16
C GLN A 2 42.57 -53.06 -29.75
N LEU A 3 41.96 -51.91 -29.44
CA LEU A 3 40.55 -51.52 -29.67
C LEU A 3 39.53 -52.35 -28.86
N LEU A 4 38.80 -51.65 -27.99
CA LEU A 4 37.33 -51.64 -27.77
C LEU A 4 37.04 -51.44 -26.28
N LEU A 5 36.56 -50.26 -25.87
CA LEU A 5 35.14 -49.87 -25.81
C LEU A 5 34.29 -50.83 -24.96
N SER A 6 33.88 -50.35 -23.79
CA SER A 6 32.45 -50.36 -23.47
C SER A 6 32.10 -49.02 -22.79
N ILE A 7 31.23 -48.29 -23.47
CA ILE A 7 30.58 -47.08 -22.98
C ILE A 7 29.35 -47.57 -22.21
N SER A 8 29.24 -47.24 -20.93
CA SER A 8 27.94 -47.21 -20.26
C SER A 8 27.53 -45.76 -20.10
N ILE A 9 26.77 -45.25 -21.07
CA ILE A 9 25.97 -44.04 -20.92
C ILE A 9 24.82 -44.42 -19.99
N GLY A 10 25.03 -44.22 -18.71
CA GLY A 10 23.99 -44.18 -17.69
C GLY A 10 23.96 -42.78 -17.14
N PHE A 11 23.10 -41.95 -17.74
CA PHE A 11 22.71 -40.62 -17.30
C PHE A 11 22.73 -40.51 -15.77
N VAL A 12 23.73 -39.80 -15.25
CA VAL A 12 23.60 -39.12 -13.97
C VAL A 12 22.48 -38.11 -14.17
N VAL A 13 21.25 -38.54 -13.86
CA VAL A 13 20.09 -37.67 -13.80
C VAL A 13 20.40 -36.62 -12.74
N TYR A 14 20.82 -35.47 -13.25
CA TYR A 14 20.53 -34.14 -12.76
C TYR A 14 19.50 -34.12 -11.62
N ILE A 15 19.98 -34.26 -10.38
CA ILE A 15 19.29 -33.68 -9.22
C ILE A 15 20.28 -32.72 -8.59
N ILE A 16 20.47 -31.59 -9.28
CA ILE A 16 20.89 -30.40 -8.57
C ILE A 16 19.66 -29.97 -7.77
N ASN A 17 19.67 -30.28 -6.48
CA ASN A 17 18.72 -29.72 -5.51
C ASN A 17 18.94 -28.21 -5.44
N PHE A 18 18.32 -27.44 -6.34
CA PHE A 18 18.10 -26.01 -6.14
C PHE A 18 16.82 -25.83 -5.34
N HIS A 19 16.90 -26.01 -4.03
CA HIS A 19 15.92 -25.45 -3.11
C HIS A 19 16.45 -24.10 -2.61
N THR A 20 16.55 -23.11 -3.49
CA THR A 20 16.57 -21.72 -3.05
C THR A 20 15.13 -21.32 -2.80
N THR A 21 14.65 -21.62 -1.60
CA THR A 21 13.54 -20.88 -1.01
C THR A 21 13.98 -19.42 -0.96
N LEU A 22 13.38 -18.59 -1.79
CA LEU A 22 13.25 -17.18 -1.50
C LEU A 22 12.53 -17.11 -0.15
N ALA A 23 13.31 -16.97 0.93
CA ALA A 23 12.78 -16.62 2.23
C ALA A 23 12.10 -15.25 2.06
N LEU A 24 10.77 -15.27 2.03
CA LEU A 24 9.99 -14.08 2.34
C LEU A 24 10.49 -13.58 3.70
N PRO A 25 10.73 -12.26 3.89
CA PRO A 25 11.08 -11.75 5.20
C PRO A 25 9.99 -12.19 6.18
N PRO A 26 10.36 -12.59 7.42
CA PRO A 26 9.41 -13.02 8.41
C PRO A 26 8.36 -11.93 8.59
N ASN A 27 7.12 -12.38 8.51
CA ASN A 27 5.94 -11.84 9.15
C ASN A 27 6.12 -10.43 9.71
N TYR A 28 5.54 -9.43 9.03
CA TYR A 28 5.16 -8.21 9.71
C TYR A 28 4.03 -8.61 10.66
N ASP A 29 4.42 -9.07 11.85
CA ASP A 29 3.51 -9.39 12.93
C ASP A 29 2.65 -8.15 13.18
N ASP A 30 1.37 -8.28 12.84
CA ASP A 30 0.32 -7.43 13.33
C ASP A 30 0.40 -7.42 14.87
N VAL A 31 0.70 -6.25 15.44
CA VAL A 31 0.49 -6.01 16.86
C VAL A 31 -1.01 -5.89 17.06
N SER A 32 -1.67 -7.04 17.10
CA SER A 32 -2.97 -7.27 17.72
C SER A 32 -2.90 -8.60 18.49
N LYS A 33 -1.98 -8.66 19.47
CA LYS A 33 -2.11 -9.63 20.56
C LYS A 33 -3.16 -9.10 21.53
N ASP A 34 -4.43 -9.29 21.19
CA ASP A 34 -5.44 -9.52 22.21
C ASP A 34 -5.90 -10.97 22.07
N ASN A 35 -5.31 -11.82 22.90
CA ASN A 35 -5.62 -13.23 22.97
C ASN A 35 -6.84 -13.39 23.87
N THR A 36 -8.03 -13.17 23.33
CA THR A 36 -9.26 -13.69 23.94
C THR A 36 -9.78 -14.85 23.10
N HIS A 37 -9.83 -16.00 23.76
CA HIS A 37 -10.29 -17.29 23.28
C HIS A 37 -11.70 -17.15 22.69
N PHE A 38 -11.84 -17.28 21.37
CA PHE A 38 -13.16 -17.47 20.75
C PHE A 38 -13.63 -18.89 21.12
N ASN A 39 -14.49 -18.98 22.13
CA ASN A 39 -15.38 -20.12 22.30
C ASN A 39 -16.60 -19.90 21.44
N GLU A 40 -16.85 -20.85 20.54
CA GLU A 40 -18.06 -20.93 19.74
C GLU A 40 -19.21 -21.40 20.65
N GLU A 41 -19.89 -20.46 21.30
CA GLU A 41 -21.19 -20.70 21.92
C GLU A 41 -22.26 -19.90 21.18
N THR A 42 -23.19 -20.63 20.57
CA THR A 42 -24.36 -20.09 19.85
C THR A 42 -25.25 -19.27 20.81
N PRO A 43 -25.42 -17.95 20.64
CA PRO A 43 -26.22 -17.15 21.55
C PRO A 43 -27.72 -17.40 21.33
N THR A 44 -28.42 -17.69 22.41
CA THR A 44 -29.87 -17.77 22.48
C THR A 44 -30.50 -16.41 22.17
N LEU A 45 -31.63 -16.47 21.45
CA LEU A 45 -32.42 -15.32 21.00
C LEU A 45 -33.19 -14.68 22.18
N GLU A 46 -32.55 -13.81 22.97
CA GLU A 46 -33.29 -12.78 23.70
C GLU A 46 -32.41 -11.56 24.05
N ASN A 47 -32.79 -10.41 23.50
CA ASN A 47 -32.41 -9.07 23.93
C ASN A 47 -30.93 -8.63 23.87
N SER A 48 -30.41 -8.45 22.65
CA SER A 48 -29.50 -7.34 22.38
C SER A 48 -29.81 -6.71 21.02
N GLN A 49 -30.41 -5.52 21.03
CA GLN A 49 -30.38 -4.68 19.83
C GLN A 49 -28.91 -4.42 19.50
N PRO A 50 -28.47 -4.69 18.26
CA PRO A 50 -27.07 -4.69 17.93
C PRO A 50 -26.55 -3.26 18.12
N SER A 51 -25.58 -3.09 19.00
CA SER A 51 -24.64 -1.99 18.80
C SER A 51 -24.02 -2.28 17.44
N ALA A 52 -24.49 -1.59 16.40
CA ALA A 52 -23.81 -1.54 15.14
C ALA A 52 -22.37 -1.15 15.49
N LYS A 53 -21.46 -2.11 15.37
CA LYS A 53 -20.04 -2.03 15.70
C LYS A 53 -19.54 -0.68 15.20
N PHE A 54 -19.31 0.26 16.11
CA PHE A 54 -18.96 1.64 15.77
C PHE A 54 -17.54 1.62 15.23
N ASN A 55 -17.39 1.55 13.91
CA ASN A 55 -16.08 1.50 13.29
C ASN A 55 -15.59 2.93 13.03
N PRO A 56 -14.61 3.47 13.78
CA PRO A 56 -14.19 4.87 13.67
C PRO A 56 -13.73 5.26 12.27
N GLU A 57 -13.20 4.28 11.52
CA GLU A 57 -12.72 4.39 10.14
C GLU A 57 -13.86 4.60 9.12
N HIS A 58 -15.13 4.47 9.51
CA HIS A 58 -16.30 4.72 8.64
C HIS A 58 -16.99 6.08 8.89
N ILE A 59 -16.47 6.93 9.79
CA ILE A 59 -17.20 8.09 10.35
C ILE A 59 -16.58 9.44 9.97
N GLY A 60 -15.53 9.46 9.15
CA GLY A 60 -14.80 10.69 8.81
C GLY A 60 -15.53 11.69 7.90
N GLY A 61 -16.81 11.49 7.57
CA GLY A 61 -17.60 12.40 6.73
C GLY A 61 -17.16 12.45 5.25
N TYR A 62 -16.18 11.63 4.88
CA TYR A 62 -15.70 11.44 3.51
C TYR A 62 -16.22 10.13 2.90
N TYR A 63 -16.00 9.93 1.60
CA TYR A 63 -16.44 8.72 0.93
C TYR A 63 -15.78 7.48 1.55
N GLN A 64 -16.58 6.48 1.92
CA GLN A 64 -16.13 5.31 2.71
C GLN A 64 -15.39 5.67 4.02
N GLY A 65 -15.55 6.88 4.54
CA GLY A 65 -14.97 7.34 5.79
C GLY A 65 -13.71 8.20 5.63
N ASP A 66 -12.85 7.90 4.66
CA ASP A 66 -11.50 8.48 4.57
C ASP A 66 -11.07 8.92 3.15
N MET A 67 -11.92 8.73 2.13
CA MET A 67 -11.60 9.12 0.76
C MET A 67 -12.26 10.41 0.32
N ILE A 68 -11.44 11.40 -0.04
CA ILE A 68 -11.89 12.65 -0.65
C ILE A 68 -11.95 12.44 -2.16
N ILE A 69 -13.15 12.16 -2.67
CA ILE A 69 -13.42 11.89 -4.09
C ILE A 69 -14.02 13.15 -4.73
N PRO A 70 -13.63 13.53 -5.96
CA PRO A 70 -14.33 14.58 -6.70
C PRO A 70 -15.75 14.14 -7.07
N ASP A 71 -16.69 15.07 -7.08
CA ASP A 71 -18.15 14.87 -7.21
C ASP A 71 -18.62 13.97 -8.37
N LYS A 72 -17.77 13.70 -9.36
CA LYS A 72 -18.10 12.95 -10.59
C LYS A 72 -17.51 11.54 -10.66
N ILE A 73 -16.92 11.02 -9.58
CA ILE A 73 -16.25 9.71 -9.62
C ILE A 73 -16.92 8.69 -8.69
N SER A 74 -17.18 7.50 -9.23
CA SER A 74 -17.70 6.34 -8.50
C SER A 74 -16.58 5.39 -8.02
N ARG A 75 -16.96 4.35 -7.26
CA ARG A 75 -16.07 3.23 -6.89
C ARG A 75 -15.22 2.76 -8.07
N GLY A 76 -13.96 2.42 -7.80
CA GLY A 76 -12.99 2.04 -8.83
C GLY A 76 -12.36 3.23 -9.57
N ALA A 77 -12.47 4.45 -9.02
CA ALA A 77 -11.80 5.67 -9.47
C ALA A 77 -10.37 5.44 -9.97
N ALA A 78 -9.53 4.83 -9.13
CA ALA A 78 -8.12 4.57 -9.42
C ALA A 78 -7.88 3.63 -10.61
N HIS A 79 -8.90 2.85 -11.02
CA HIS A 79 -8.82 1.92 -12.15
C HIS A 79 -9.24 2.54 -13.48
N ARG A 80 -9.97 3.68 -13.50
CA ARG A 80 -10.75 4.06 -14.68
C ARG A 80 -10.07 5.09 -15.60
N PRO A 81 -9.32 6.10 -15.13
CA PRO A 81 -8.57 6.95 -16.05
C PRO A 81 -7.08 7.11 -15.72
N LEU A 82 -6.24 7.04 -16.75
CA LEU A 82 -4.80 7.29 -16.64
C LEU A 82 -4.46 8.70 -16.13
N TRP A 83 -5.33 9.69 -16.38
CA TRP A 83 -5.14 11.07 -15.94
C TRP A 83 -5.29 11.27 -14.42
N GLN A 84 -5.75 10.26 -13.67
CA GLN A 84 -5.76 10.25 -12.20
C GLN A 84 -4.55 9.57 -11.59
N ARG A 85 -3.62 9.09 -12.41
CA ARG A 85 -2.36 8.52 -11.91
C ARG A 85 -1.32 9.63 -11.85
N TRP A 86 -0.42 9.52 -10.88
CA TRP A 86 0.73 10.41 -10.80
C TRP A 86 1.59 10.24 -12.07
N PRO A 87 1.93 11.33 -12.78
CA PRO A 87 2.75 11.26 -13.97
C PRO A 87 4.07 10.53 -13.69
N SER A 88 4.39 9.54 -14.54
CA SER A 88 5.58 8.70 -14.40
C SER A 88 5.72 7.98 -13.06
N GLY A 89 4.64 7.86 -12.27
CA GLY A 89 4.68 7.29 -10.93
C GLY A 89 5.45 8.13 -9.91
N ILE A 90 5.77 9.39 -10.23
CA ILE A 90 6.55 10.28 -9.34
C ILE A 90 5.58 11.11 -8.51
N ILE A 91 5.71 11.02 -7.19
CA ILE A 91 4.89 11.72 -6.21
C ILE A 91 5.77 12.68 -5.41
N PRO A 92 5.77 13.98 -5.74
CA PRO A 92 6.38 14.99 -4.87
C PRO A 92 5.55 15.11 -3.60
N TYR A 93 6.20 15.16 -2.44
CA TYR A 93 5.51 15.34 -1.18
C TYR A 93 6.30 16.22 -0.20
N ASP A 94 5.57 16.78 0.76
CA ASP A 94 6.10 17.53 1.88
C ASP A 94 5.41 17.09 3.18
N ILE A 95 6.15 17.10 4.28
CA ILE A 95 5.64 16.81 5.63
C ILE A 95 5.71 18.11 6.42
N THR A 96 4.56 18.62 6.83
CA THR A 96 4.50 19.89 7.55
C THR A 96 5.18 19.80 8.91
N SER A 97 5.74 20.92 9.37
CA SER A 97 6.40 21.05 10.68
C SER A 97 5.49 20.79 11.89
N SER A 98 4.17 20.72 11.72
CA SER A 98 3.25 20.34 12.80
C SER A 98 3.35 18.87 13.19
N ILE A 99 3.95 18.02 12.35
CA ILE A 99 4.15 16.60 12.62
C ILE A 99 5.47 16.43 13.39
N SER A 100 5.45 15.64 14.47
CA SER A 100 6.65 15.39 15.27
C SER A 100 7.73 14.67 14.46
N ALA A 101 8.99 14.79 14.88
CA ALA A 101 10.09 14.08 14.21
C ALA A 101 9.87 12.56 14.16
N ASN A 102 9.37 11.96 15.26
CA ASN A 102 9.08 10.53 15.33
C ASN A 102 8.00 10.11 14.33
N HIS A 103 6.89 10.85 14.24
CA HIS A 103 5.84 10.55 13.26
C HIS A 103 6.29 10.83 11.83
N SER A 104 7.12 11.86 11.62
CA SER A 104 7.71 12.16 10.31
C SER A 104 8.56 10.98 9.83
N GLN A 105 9.36 10.37 10.71
CA GLN A 105 10.13 9.19 10.38
C GLN A 105 9.23 8.00 10.02
N LEU A 106 8.17 7.75 10.80
CA LEU A 106 7.20 6.68 10.49
C LEU A 106 6.54 6.87 9.12
N ILE A 107 6.19 8.11 8.77
CA ILE A 107 5.65 8.46 7.45
C ILE A 107 6.67 8.16 6.35
N VAL A 108 7.93 8.54 6.54
CA VAL A 108 9.01 8.25 5.59
C VAL A 108 9.18 6.74 5.41
N ASP A 109 9.18 5.97 6.50
CA ASP A 109 9.31 4.51 6.45
C ASP A 109 8.13 3.85 5.73
N ALA A 110 6.90 4.32 5.98
CA ALA A 110 5.71 3.86 5.28
C ALA A 110 5.77 4.17 3.77
N VAL A 111 6.23 5.37 3.42
CA VAL A 111 6.48 5.78 2.03
C VAL A 111 7.49 4.86 1.35
N ARG A 112 8.62 4.56 2.00
CA ARG A 112 9.61 3.61 1.48
C ARG A 112 9.05 2.20 1.34
N ARG A 113 8.22 1.76 2.28
CA ARG A 113 7.53 0.47 2.19
C ARG A 113 6.64 0.40 0.94
N MET A 114 5.89 1.46 0.64
CA MET A 114 5.06 1.51 -0.57
C MET A 114 5.90 1.44 -1.86
N GLU A 115 7.01 2.17 -1.93
CA GLU A 115 7.94 2.10 -3.08
C GLU A 115 8.47 0.68 -3.29
N ASN A 116 8.78 -0.03 -2.21
CA ASN A 116 9.30 -1.41 -2.27
C ASN A 116 8.22 -2.41 -2.68
N LEU A 117 7.01 -2.32 -2.11
CA LEU A 117 5.90 -3.24 -2.39
C LEU A 117 5.39 -3.15 -3.84
N THR A 118 5.61 -2.02 -4.50
CA THR A 118 5.18 -1.80 -5.88
C THR A 118 6.30 -2.04 -6.89
N ARG A 119 7.49 -2.47 -6.45
CA ARG A 119 8.61 -2.77 -7.35
C ARG A 119 8.37 -4.09 -8.09
N ILE A 120 8.63 -4.08 -9.40
CA ILE A 120 8.56 -5.27 -10.25
C ILE A 120 9.95 -5.52 -10.84
N GLY A 121 10.67 -6.51 -10.29
CA GLY A 121 12.08 -6.76 -10.62
C GLY A 121 12.95 -5.54 -10.30
N ASN A 122 13.55 -4.93 -11.33
CA ASN A 122 14.36 -3.72 -11.18
C ASN A 122 13.60 -2.42 -11.47
N VAL A 123 12.31 -2.50 -11.76
CA VAL A 123 11.47 -1.35 -12.10
C VAL A 123 10.78 -0.83 -10.83
N GLN A 124 11.03 0.44 -10.51
CA GLN A 124 10.31 1.17 -9.46
C GLN A 124 9.03 1.77 -10.08
N CYS A 125 7.85 1.27 -9.69
CA CYS A 125 6.58 1.71 -10.27
C CYS A 125 6.03 3.00 -9.65
N ILE A 126 6.31 3.25 -8.37
CA ILE A 126 6.05 4.53 -7.72
C ILE A 126 7.31 5.02 -7.01
N ARG A 127 7.53 6.33 -7.06
CA ARG A 127 8.66 6.99 -6.41
C ARG A 127 8.18 8.24 -5.71
N PHE A 128 8.45 8.32 -4.42
CA PHE A 128 8.23 9.50 -3.61
C PHE A 128 9.53 10.28 -3.51
N ARG A 129 9.42 11.61 -3.57
CA ARG A 129 10.57 12.49 -3.38
C ARG A 129 10.16 13.80 -2.71
N PRO A 130 11.07 14.48 -2.02
CA PRO A 130 10.79 15.79 -1.45
C PRO A 130 10.32 16.77 -2.53
N LYS A 131 9.31 17.57 -2.23
CA LYS A 131 8.84 18.62 -3.14
C LYS A 131 9.97 19.63 -3.42
N THR A 132 9.93 20.24 -4.60
CA THR A 132 10.78 21.37 -5.01
C THR A 132 9.92 22.61 -5.24
N SER A 133 10.55 23.75 -5.53
CA SER A 133 9.84 24.99 -5.89
C SER A 133 9.12 24.89 -7.24
N SER A 134 9.57 24.02 -8.14
CA SER A 134 8.98 23.80 -9.47
C SER A 134 7.71 22.92 -9.45
N ASP A 135 7.37 22.33 -8.31
CA ASP A 135 6.21 21.45 -8.21
C ASP A 135 4.92 22.24 -7.99
N GLU A 136 4.09 22.24 -9.01
CA GLU A 136 2.74 22.79 -8.92
C GLU A 136 1.80 21.83 -8.18
N ILE A 137 1.98 20.51 -8.35
CA ILE A 137 1.10 19.48 -7.76
C ILE A 137 1.94 18.51 -6.94
N PHE A 138 1.62 18.42 -5.64
CA PHE A 138 2.32 17.60 -4.67
C PHE A 138 1.38 17.20 -3.52
N ILE A 139 1.78 16.21 -2.72
CA ILE A 139 1.07 15.82 -1.51
C ILE A 139 1.62 16.62 -0.33
N THR A 140 0.75 17.25 0.45
CA THR A 140 1.10 17.80 1.76
C THR A 140 0.57 16.88 2.85
N ILE A 141 1.47 16.30 3.62
CA ILE A 141 1.15 15.47 4.78
C ILE A 141 1.16 16.37 6.01
N ARG A 142 0.02 16.47 6.68
CA ARG A 142 -0.18 17.40 7.80
C ARG A 142 -1.14 16.82 8.83
N ASN A 143 -1.12 17.38 10.03
CA ASN A 143 -2.17 17.12 10.99
C ASN A 143 -3.50 17.70 10.49
N GLY A 144 -4.58 16.99 10.75
CA GLY A 144 -5.94 17.38 10.43
C GLY A 144 -6.93 16.73 11.39
N THR A 145 -8.22 16.99 11.18
CA THR A 145 -9.29 16.34 11.93
C THR A 145 -9.52 14.94 11.35
N GLY A 146 -8.77 13.97 11.86
CA GLY A 146 -8.81 12.58 11.40
C GLY A 146 -7.90 12.28 10.20
N CYS A 147 -8.02 11.07 9.68
CA CYS A 147 -7.24 10.56 8.56
C CYS A 147 -8.08 10.56 7.29
N SER A 148 -7.59 11.22 6.24
CA SER A 148 -8.23 11.19 4.92
C SER A 148 -7.26 11.58 3.82
N ALA A 149 -7.53 11.16 2.60
CA ALA A 149 -6.71 11.50 1.44
C ALA A 149 -7.56 11.71 0.19
N HIS A 150 -7.04 12.52 -0.74
CA HIS A 150 -7.59 12.61 -2.07
C HIS A 150 -7.28 11.36 -2.87
N VAL A 151 -8.26 10.89 -3.66
CA VAL A 151 -8.05 9.75 -4.55
C VAL A 151 -7.41 10.24 -5.86
N GLY A 152 -6.17 9.82 -6.10
CA GLY A 152 -5.44 10.04 -7.36
C GLY A 152 -4.78 11.42 -7.52
N TYR A 153 -4.16 11.61 -8.67
CA TYR A 153 -3.56 12.86 -9.16
C TYR A 153 -4.64 13.82 -9.66
N ARG A 154 -4.52 15.11 -9.30
CA ARG A 154 -5.60 16.10 -9.48
C ARG A 154 -5.12 17.40 -10.14
N GLN A 155 -4.71 17.32 -11.40
CA GLN A 155 -4.29 18.50 -12.17
C GLN A 155 -5.37 19.57 -12.30
N ASN A 156 -6.62 19.17 -12.53
CA ASN A 156 -7.74 20.10 -12.76
C ASN A 156 -8.20 20.85 -11.50
N TYR A 157 -7.72 20.49 -10.30
CA TYR A 157 -8.04 21.21 -9.07
C TYR A 157 -7.23 22.50 -8.90
N ILE A 158 -6.12 22.67 -9.63
CA ILE A 158 -5.35 23.92 -9.63
C ILE A 158 -5.97 24.92 -10.61
N LEU A 159 -6.39 24.45 -11.79
CA LEU A 159 -6.97 25.30 -12.84
C LEU A 159 -8.34 25.91 -12.46
N ASN A 160 -9.07 25.28 -11.55
CA ASN A 160 -10.39 25.76 -11.09
C ASN A 160 -10.35 26.52 -9.76
N ARG A 161 -9.16 26.74 -9.16
CA ARG A 161 -9.03 27.46 -7.87
C ARG A 161 -8.45 28.87 -7.99
N THR A 162 -8.22 29.35 -9.21
CA THR A 162 -8.05 30.79 -9.50
C THR A 162 -9.42 31.42 -9.63
N VAL A 163 -9.99 31.85 -8.50
CA VAL A 163 -11.06 32.85 -8.43
C VAL A 163 -10.63 33.90 -7.42
#